data_AF-A0ABD3GLY1-F1
#
_entry.id   AF-A0ABD3GLY1-F1
#
_cell.length_a   1.000
_cell.length_b   1.000
_cell.length_c   1.000
_cell.angle_alpha   90.00
_cell.angle_beta   90.00
_cell.angle_gamma   90.00
#
_symmetry.space_group_name_H-M   'P 1'
#
loop_
_entity.id
_entity.type
_entity.pdbx_description
1 polymer ?
#
loop_
_entity_poly.entity_id
_entity_poly.type
_entity_poly.pdbx_seq_one_letter_code
_entity_poly.pdbx_strand_id
1 'polypeptide(L)'
;MMAFAWTLQAAAAHAGPSLMHLQEGPRKFAGGTESSIGSGVRRVSLTGTGEVNYVERRRIDDREGNCKLTYQATGSTIQTRPLILRPNNPCENFRLETVGRSAKGPRVISGRAKSSSIIMAAQSSTNDHVHDRECFKLATVELAQGVISAGLIRGEFFWPVQQIIGISDEERTRIRDMNDLIHSWDVIANKISPKTFESKGIPLSQVKLLAPIPRPTGTIMCVGKNYLDHVKEVDTKFSSGKITAPDAPQYPIIFTKAPQSVIGHGAPIRYPHGASSQVDYEAELGVIIKTAGQGIKKADAMRHVLGYTIINDVTARDMQKNHQQWFLGKSCDTFCPMGPWIVPATEVDGLNLKIECWINDELRQSGRTSQMLFGIPELIEVISSTITIQPGDIIATGTPAGVGSGFVPPKHLKPGDRVRIRIEGIGEMTNPVE
;
A
#
# COMPACT_ATOMS: atom_id res chain seq x y z
N MET A 1 20.17 42.73 27.61
CA MET A 1 20.89 42.83 26.32
C MET A 1 19.89 42.43 25.24
N MET A 2 19.45 43.45 24.49
CA MET A 2 18.63 43.47 23.25
C MET A 2 17.44 42.51 23.08
N ALA A 3 16.24 43.05 23.30
CA ALA A 3 15.00 42.68 22.62
C ALA A 3 14.88 43.53 21.33
N PHE A 4 14.43 42.93 20.23
CA PHE A 4 13.99 43.67 19.05
C PHE A 4 12.59 43.21 18.63
N ALA A 5 11.67 44.16 18.66
CA ALA A 5 10.36 44.11 18.05
C ALA A 5 10.49 44.33 16.52
N TRP A 6 9.61 43.70 15.75
CA TRP A 6 9.32 44.12 14.38
C TRP A 6 7.83 44.41 14.24
N THR A 7 7.56 45.69 13.97
CA THR A 7 6.32 46.28 13.51
C THR A 7 6.20 46.02 12.00
N LEU A 8 5.00 45.70 11.50
CA LEU A 8 4.68 45.91 10.09
C LEU A 8 3.36 46.68 9.99
N GLN A 9 3.44 47.83 9.36
CA GLN A 9 2.33 48.76 9.10
C GLN A 9 1.95 48.69 7.61
N ALA A 10 0.67 48.91 7.35
CA ALA A 10 -0.09 48.59 6.15
C ALA A 10 0.18 49.47 4.91
N ALA A 11 -0.29 49.01 3.74
CA ALA A 11 -0.89 49.86 2.71
C ALA A 11 -1.87 49.08 1.83
N ALA A 12 -3.04 49.69 1.57
CA ALA A 12 -4.12 49.21 0.71
C ALA A 12 -4.14 49.99 -0.62
N ALA A 13 -4.64 49.39 -1.71
CA ALA A 13 -5.29 50.12 -2.82
C ALA A 13 -6.14 49.20 -3.71
N HIS A 14 -7.33 49.69 -4.07
CA HIS A 14 -8.35 49.11 -4.96
C HIS A 14 -8.03 49.28 -6.47
N ALA A 15 -8.54 48.38 -7.32
CA ALA A 15 -9.40 48.69 -8.50
C ALA A 15 -9.74 47.40 -9.30
N GLY A 16 -10.99 47.29 -9.78
CA GLY A 16 -11.53 46.14 -10.53
C GLY A 16 -11.34 46.23 -12.07
N PRO A 17 -12.26 45.68 -12.88
CA PRO A 17 -12.06 44.42 -13.63
C PRO A 17 -11.94 44.61 -15.15
N SER A 18 -11.48 43.57 -15.87
CA SER A 18 -11.57 43.51 -17.34
C SER A 18 -11.88 42.08 -17.81
N LEU A 19 -13.04 41.92 -18.44
CA LEU A 19 -13.52 40.73 -19.15
C LEU A 19 -12.91 40.71 -20.57
N MET A 20 -12.43 39.55 -21.01
CA MET A 20 -12.13 39.27 -22.42
C MET A 20 -13.12 38.22 -22.95
N HIS A 21 -13.79 38.56 -24.04
CA HIS A 21 -14.68 37.69 -24.82
C HIS A 21 -13.88 36.75 -25.73
N LEU A 22 -14.33 35.49 -25.85
CA LEU A 22 -14.10 34.65 -27.02
C LEU A 22 -15.45 34.17 -27.56
N GLN A 23 -15.71 34.48 -28.84
CA GLN A 23 -16.81 33.98 -29.67
C GLN A 23 -16.38 32.68 -30.35
N GLU A 24 -17.27 31.68 -30.41
CA GLU A 24 -17.27 30.69 -31.49
C GLU A 24 -18.71 30.43 -31.98
N GLY A 25 -18.89 30.51 -33.30
CA GLY A 25 -20.14 30.23 -34.02
C GLY A 25 -20.31 28.75 -34.38
N PRO A 26 -21.47 28.35 -34.94
CA PRO A 26 -21.85 26.94 -35.04
C PRO A 26 -21.31 26.27 -36.31
N ARG A 27 -20.80 25.03 -36.17
CA ARG A 27 -20.74 24.04 -37.25
C ARG A 27 -21.60 22.82 -36.89
N LYS A 28 -22.44 22.41 -37.83
CA LYS A 28 -23.29 21.20 -37.75
C LYS A 28 -22.46 19.94 -37.99
N PHE A 29 -22.62 18.95 -37.13
CA PHE A 29 -22.47 17.53 -37.44
C PHE A 29 -23.68 16.76 -36.91
N ALA A 30 -24.18 15.82 -37.70
CA ALA A 30 -25.29 14.95 -37.35
C ALA A 30 -24.77 13.75 -36.54
N GLY A 31 -25.43 13.47 -35.41
CA GLY A 31 -25.23 12.24 -34.62
C GLY A 31 -24.21 12.35 -33.48
N GLY A 32 -24.61 13.01 -32.37
CA GLY A 32 -23.98 12.91 -31.05
C GLY A 32 -22.64 13.65 -30.87
N THR A 33 -22.65 14.76 -30.14
CA THR A 33 -21.43 15.53 -29.78
C THR A 33 -21.18 15.50 -28.28
N GLU A 34 -19.98 15.07 -27.86
CA GLU A 34 -19.38 15.55 -26.61
C GLU A 34 -19.06 17.05 -26.76
N SER A 35 -19.45 17.86 -25.78
CA SER A 35 -18.90 19.20 -25.63
C SER A 35 -18.26 19.32 -24.25
N SER A 36 -16.94 19.52 -24.25
CA SER A 36 -16.19 19.90 -23.07
C SER A 36 -16.51 21.36 -22.74
N ILE A 37 -17.19 21.60 -21.63
CA ILE A 37 -17.18 22.91 -20.97
C ILE A 37 -16.29 22.76 -19.74
N GLY A 38 -15.27 23.61 -19.65
CA GLY A 38 -14.32 23.62 -18.53
C GLY A 38 -15.01 23.76 -17.16
N SER A 39 -14.29 23.28 -16.15
CA SER A 39 -14.65 23.22 -14.72
C SER A 39 -15.66 22.14 -14.30
N GLY A 40 -15.15 21.02 -13.79
CA GLY A 40 -15.66 20.25 -12.62
C GLY A 40 -17.11 19.73 -12.56
N VAL A 41 -18.00 20.04 -13.50
CA VAL A 41 -19.41 19.66 -13.44
C VAL A 41 -19.62 18.30 -14.11
N ARG A 42 -20.17 17.32 -13.39
CA ARG A 42 -20.65 16.05 -13.96
C ARG A 42 -22.18 16.02 -13.95
N ARG A 43 -22.78 15.64 -15.09
CA ARG A 43 -24.23 15.38 -15.21
C ARG A 43 -24.56 13.95 -14.81
N VAL A 44 -25.67 13.76 -14.12
CA VAL A 44 -26.33 12.46 -13.96
C VAL A 44 -27.80 12.66 -14.34
N SER A 45 -28.28 11.91 -15.32
CA SER A 45 -29.72 11.84 -15.65
C SER A 45 -30.37 10.75 -14.81
N LEU A 46 -31.37 11.12 -14.01
CA LEU A 46 -32.27 10.16 -13.37
C LEU A 46 -33.53 10.05 -14.23
N THR A 47 -33.88 8.82 -14.61
CA THR A 47 -35.10 8.56 -15.39
C THR A 47 -36.32 8.89 -14.54
N GLY A 48 -37.08 9.90 -14.96
CA GLY A 48 -38.38 10.25 -14.39
C GLY A 48 -38.36 11.52 -13.56
N THR A 49 -38.73 12.64 -14.20
CA THR A 49 -39.03 13.97 -13.64
C THR A 49 -37.85 14.78 -13.07
N GLY A 50 -37.26 15.61 -13.94
CA GLY A 50 -36.51 16.83 -13.58
C GLY A 50 -34.98 16.70 -13.56
N GLU A 51 -34.31 17.54 -14.35
CA GLU A 51 -32.85 17.73 -14.28
C GLU A 51 -32.47 18.48 -13.00
N VAL A 52 -31.44 18.02 -12.27
CA VAL A 52 -30.86 18.77 -11.15
C VAL A 52 -29.36 18.91 -11.35
N ASN A 53 -28.89 20.15 -11.34
CA ASN A 53 -27.46 20.48 -11.38
C ASN A 53 -26.95 20.64 -9.94
N TYR A 54 -25.77 20.08 -9.66
CA TYR A 54 -25.09 20.25 -8.38
C TYR A 54 -23.66 20.73 -8.60
N VAL A 55 -23.16 21.56 -7.67
CA VAL A 55 -21.78 22.05 -7.66
C VAL A 55 -21.13 21.67 -6.34
N GLU A 56 -20.02 20.94 -6.48
CA GLU A 56 -18.93 20.70 -5.52
C GLU A 56 -19.21 19.94 -4.20
N ARG A 57 -18.20 19.15 -3.82
CA ARG A 57 -18.15 18.26 -2.66
C ARG A 57 -17.20 18.89 -1.63
N ARG A 58 -17.72 19.48 -0.55
CA ARG A 58 -16.88 19.78 0.62
C ARG A 58 -17.22 18.84 1.76
N ARG A 59 -16.24 17.99 2.09
CA ARG A 59 -16.20 17.28 3.36
C ARG A 59 -15.74 18.26 4.43
N ILE A 60 -16.58 18.51 5.41
CA ILE A 60 -16.21 19.24 6.61
C ILE A 60 -16.35 18.27 7.76
N ASP A 61 -15.21 17.86 8.33
CA ASP A 61 -15.18 17.11 9.56
C ASP A 61 -15.33 18.12 10.71
N ASP A 62 -16.34 17.93 11.57
CA ASP A 62 -16.46 18.74 12.79
C ASP A 62 -15.52 18.20 13.89
N ARG A 63 -15.38 18.96 14.99
CA ARG A 63 -14.48 18.64 16.11
C ARG A 63 -14.84 17.32 16.83
N GLU A 64 -15.96 16.68 16.46
CA GLU A 64 -16.45 15.42 17.02
C GLU A 64 -16.35 14.24 16.03
N GLY A 65 -15.80 14.46 14.81
CA GLY A 65 -15.57 13.41 13.82
C GLY A 65 -16.79 13.05 12.97
N ASN A 66 -17.85 13.88 12.96
CA ASN A 66 -19.01 13.65 12.09
C ASN A 66 -18.77 14.24 10.69
N CYS A 67 -19.16 13.49 9.66
CA CYS A 67 -19.08 13.94 8.28
C CYS A 67 -20.33 14.76 7.90
N LYS A 68 -20.17 16.05 7.61
CA LYS A 68 -21.23 16.87 6.99
C LYS A 68 -21.07 16.91 5.47
N LEU A 69 -22.13 16.55 4.76
CA LEU A 69 -22.28 16.73 3.31
C LEU A 69 -23.25 17.88 3.05
N THR A 70 -22.76 18.96 2.44
CA THR A 70 -23.58 20.11 2.04
C THR A 70 -23.75 20.09 0.53
N TYR A 71 -24.99 20.17 0.05
CA TYR A 71 -25.31 20.31 -1.36
C TYR A 71 -25.88 21.69 -1.59
N GLN A 72 -25.42 22.39 -2.63
CA GLN A 72 -26.01 23.64 -3.06
C GLN A 72 -26.76 23.40 -4.38
N ALA A 73 -28.09 23.46 -4.32
CA ALA A 73 -28.93 23.42 -5.51
C ALA A 73 -29.05 24.84 -6.08
N THR A 74 -28.79 25.01 -7.38
CA THR A 74 -29.05 26.26 -8.09
C THR A 74 -30.40 26.17 -8.81
N GLY A 75 -31.41 26.86 -8.26
CA GLY A 75 -32.74 26.99 -8.84
C GLY A 75 -33.86 26.79 -7.82
N SER A 76 -34.56 27.87 -7.48
CA SER A 76 -35.69 27.96 -6.54
C SER A 76 -35.43 27.48 -5.11
N THR A 77 -35.53 28.42 -4.16
CA THR A 77 -35.23 28.28 -2.73
C THR A 77 -35.78 26.99 -2.08
N ILE A 78 -34.89 26.04 -1.79
CA ILE A 78 -35.15 24.92 -0.87
C ILE A 78 -34.26 25.15 0.36
N GLN A 79 -34.86 25.39 1.52
CA GLN A 79 -34.13 25.31 2.79
C GLN A 79 -33.91 23.82 3.12
N THR A 80 -32.69 23.34 2.95
CA THR A 80 -32.29 22.00 3.41
C THR A 80 -31.73 22.06 4.83
N ARG A 81 -32.21 21.19 5.73
CA ARG A 81 -31.54 20.92 7.01
C ARG A 81 -30.39 19.92 6.79
N PRO A 82 -29.27 20.04 7.52
CA PRO A 82 -28.12 19.15 7.37
C PRO A 82 -28.45 17.72 7.84
N LEU A 83 -28.00 16.72 7.07
CA LEU A 83 -28.05 15.31 7.44
C LEU A 83 -26.87 15.00 8.35
N ILE A 84 -27.13 14.49 9.56
CA ILE A 84 -26.10 14.07 10.52
C ILE A 84 -26.01 12.55 10.49
N LEU A 85 -24.86 12.02 10.07
CA LEU A 85 -24.56 10.58 10.13
C LEU A 85 -23.80 10.29 11.43
N ARG A 86 -24.32 9.39 12.27
CA ARG A 86 -23.68 8.95 13.51
C ARG A 86 -22.89 7.65 13.30
N PRO A 87 -21.82 7.38 14.07
CA PRO A 87 -20.84 6.35 13.73
C PRO A 87 -21.32 4.89 13.85
N ASN A 88 -22.39 4.59 14.61
CA ASN A 88 -22.70 3.21 15.03
C ASN A 88 -24.15 2.75 14.76
N ASN A 89 -24.73 3.00 13.58
CA ASN A 89 -26.01 2.36 13.23
C ASN A 89 -26.01 1.94 11.74
N PRO A 90 -26.12 0.64 11.40
CA PRO A 90 -26.32 0.23 10.02
C PRO A 90 -27.67 0.79 9.54
N CYS A 91 -27.66 1.33 8.32
CA CYS A 91 -28.76 2.10 7.75
C CYS A 91 -30.03 1.25 7.56
N GLU A 92 -30.93 1.24 8.54
CA GLU A 92 -32.31 0.81 8.35
C GLU A 92 -33.27 1.91 8.79
N ASN A 93 -33.96 2.50 7.80
CA ASN A 93 -35.01 3.51 7.87
C ASN A 93 -34.55 4.98 7.92
N PHE A 94 -34.54 5.62 6.75
CA PHE A 94 -34.62 7.09 6.65
C PHE A 94 -36.04 7.52 6.28
N ARG A 95 -36.48 8.64 6.85
CA ARG A 95 -37.73 9.32 6.48
C ARG A 95 -37.35 10.63 5.80
N LEU A 96 -37.62 10.75 4.50
CA LEU A 96 -37.51 12.01 3.77
C LEU A 96 -38.80 12.81 3.98
N GLU A 97 -38.69 13.97 4.62
CA GLU A 97 -39.78 14.93 4.73
C GLU A 97 -39.51 16.10 3.77
N THR A 98 -40.23 16.12 2.66
CA THR A 98 -40.28 17.27 1.76
C THR A 98 -41.45 18.17 2.14
N VAL A 99 -41.18 19.42 2.52
CA VAL A 99 -42.20 20.46 2.68
C VAL A 99 -42.26 21.28 1.40
N GLY A 100 -43.25 21.00 0.55
CA GLY A 100 -43.54 21.81 -0.63
C GLY A 100 -44.58 22.88 -0.30
N ARG A 101 -44.36 24.13 -0.75
CA ARG A 101 -45.44 25.12 -0.85
C ARG A 101 -46.16 24.93 -2.18
N SER A 102 -47.47 24.66 -2.14
CA SER A 102 -48.37 24.89 -3.27
C SER A 102 -49.25 26.11 -2.99
N ALA A 103 -49.84 26.70 -4.03
CA ALA A 103 -50.74 27.85 -3.94
C ALA A 103 -52.07 27.58 -3.17
N LYS A 104 -52.26 26.40 -2.57
CA LYS A 104 -53.42 26.06 -1.72
C LYS A 104 -53.05 25.60 -0.29
N GLY A 105 -51.86 25.94 0.20
CA GLY A 105 -51.41 25.62 1.58
C GLY A 105 -50.56 24.35 1.69
N PRO A 106 -49.96 24.08 2.87
CA PRO A 106 -49.04 22.96 3.07
C PRO A 106 -49.77 21.61 3.04
N ARG A 107 -49.28 20.67 2.22
CA ARG A 107 -49.68 19.25 2.25
C ARG A 107 -48.46 18.38 2.57
N VAL A 108 -48.66 17.43 3.48
CA VAL A 108 -47.69 16.36 3.76
C VAL A 108 -47.87 15.26 2.70
N ILE A 109 -46.84 14.96 1.93
CA ILE A 109 -46.81 13.79 1.04
C ILE A 109 -45.83 12.79 1.66
N SER A 110 -46.33 11.71 2.24
CA SER A 110 -45.51 10.61 2.76
C SER A 110 -45.48 9.46 1.74
N GLY A 111 -44.29 9.09 1.26
CA GLY A 111 -44.09 7.87 0.49
C GLY A 111 -43.01 6.98 1.11
N ARG A 112 -43.28 5.68 1.26
CA ARG A 112 -42.27 4.66 1.58
C ARG A 112 -41.59 4.22 0.28
N ALA A 113 -40.30 4.53 0.12
CA ALA A 113 -39.47 3.85 -0.88
C ALA A 113 -38.85 2.59 -0.23
N LYS A 114 -39.01 1.42 -0.87
CA LYS A 114 -38.29 0.20 -0.47
C LYS A 114 -36.82 0.34 -0.83
N SER A 115 -35.92 -0.13 0.05
CA SER A 115 -34.47 0.08 -0.01
C SER A 115 -33.74 -0.50 -1.24
N SER A 116 -34.42 -1.27 -2.10
CA SER A 116 -33.77 -2.01 -3.18
C SER A 116 -33.40 -1.17 -4.41
N SER A 117 -34.09 -0.06 -4.69
CA SER A 117 -33.90 0.69 -5.94
C SER A 117 -32.80 1.77 -5.90
N ILE A 118 -32.44 2.29 -4.71
CA ILE A 118 -31.32 3.25 -4.57
C ILE A 118 -29.98 2.52 -4.42
N ILE A 119 -30.00 1.32 -3.84
CA ILE A 119 -28.79 0.49 -3.74
C ILE A 119 -28.36 -0.03 -5.11
N MET A 120 -29.29 -0.32 -6.03
CA MET A 120 -28.92 -0.76 -7.37
C MET A 120 -28.25 0.31 -8.23
N ALA A 121 -28.60 1.60 -8.13
CA ALA A 121 -27.93 2.64 -8.94
C ALA A 121 -26.53 3.02 -8.43
N ALA A 122 -26.25 2.82 -7.14
CA ALA A 122 -24.92 2.99 -6.55
C ALA A 122 -24.04 1.74 -6.71
N GLN A 123 -24.64 0.55 -6.81
CA GLN A 123 -23.93 -0.71 -7.07
C GLN A 123 -23.76 -1.02 -8.57
N SER A 124 -24.62 -0.53 -9.47
CA SER A 124 -24.53 -0.79 -10.92
C SER A 124 -23.57 0.14 -11.66
N SER A 125 -22.96 1.12 -10.98
CA SER A 125 -21.87 1.93 -11.55
C SER A 125 -20.50 1.59 -10.95
N THR A 126 -20.42 0.56 -10.11
CA THR A 126 -19.17 0.12 -9.48
C THR A 126 -18.84 -1.37 -9.64
N ASN A 127 -19.70 -2.18 -10.30
CA ASN A 127 -19.46 -3.63 -10.39
C ASN A 127 -19.38 -4.26 -11.81
N ASP A 128 -19.46 -3.51 -12.90
CA ASP A 128 -19.38 -4.09 -14.26
C ASP A 128 -18.00 -4.01 -14.94
N HIS A 129 -16.92 -3.66 -14.21
CA HIS A 129 -15.54 -3.68 -14.73
C HIS A 129 -14.49 -4.30 -13.79
N VAL A 130 -14.87 -5.08 -12.78
CA VAL A 130 -13.93 -5.72 -11.84
C VAL A 130 -13.52 -7.14 -12.29
N HIS A 131 -13.78 -7.48 -13.55
CA HIS A 131 -13.11 -8.60 -14.20
C HIS A 131 -12.11 -8.06 -15.22
N ASP A 132 -10.82 -8.33 -14.94
CA ASP A 132 -9.70 -8.37 -15.90
C ASP A 132 -8.77 -7.14 -16.04
N ARG A 133 -8.62 -6.29 -15.02
CA ARG A 133 -7.37 -5.53 -14.88
C ARG A 133 -6.35 -6.35 -14.14
N GLU A 134 -5.59 -7.13 -14.90
CA GLU A 134 -4.38 -7.77 -14.39
C GLU A 134 -3.48 -6.70 -13.73
N CYS A 135 -3.26 -6.84 -12.41
CA CYS A 135 -2.42 -5.94 -11.64
C CYS A 135 -0.99 -5.94 -12.18
N PHE A 136 -0.34 -4.78 -12.14
CA PHE A 136 1.08 -4.70 -12.47
C PHE A 136 1.95 -4.81 -11.22
N LYS A 137 3.19 -5.27 -11.40
CA LYS A 137 4.20 -5.42 -10.35
C LYS A 137 5.45 -4.65 -10.74
N LEU A 138 6.31 -4.33 -9.79
CA LEU A 138 7.65 -3.79 -10.04
C LEU A 138 8.68 -4.90 -9.83
N ALA A 139 9.58 -5.07 -10.78
CA ALA A 139 10.61 -6.10 -10.72
C ALA A 139 11.96 -5.57 -11.19
N THR A 140 13.00 -6.23 -10.70
CA THR A 140 14.35 -6.11 -11.24
C THR A 140 14.69 -7.42 -11.93
N VAL A 141 15.15 -7.33 -13.17
CA VAL A 141 15.53 -8.47 -13.99
C VAL A 141 16.95 -8.33 -14.49
N GLU A 142 17.60 -9.45 -14.72
CA GLU A 142 18.81 -9.55 -15.54
C GLU A 142 18.38 -9.91 -16.96
N LEU A 143 18.64 -9.01 -17.89
CA LEU A 143 18.47 -9.20 -19.33
C LEU A 143 19.67 -9.97 -19.91
N ALA A 144 19.62 -10.25 -21.21
CA ALA A 144 20.76 -10.82 -21.91
C ALA A 144 22.05 -9.99 -21.68
N GLN A 145 23.20 -10.68 -21.73
CA GLN A 145 24.52 -10.08 -21.49
C GLN A 145 24.73 -9.47 -20.09
N GLY A 146 23.89 -9.82 -19.10
CA GLY A 146 24.07 -9.42 -17.70
C GLY A 146 23.60 -8.00 -17.38
N VAL A 147 22.85 -7.37 -18.29
CA VAL A 147 22.31 -6.02 -18.07
C VAL A 147 21.17 -6.09 -17.05
N ILE A 148 21.33 -5.41 -15.92
CA ILE A 148 20.28 -5.30 -14.89
C ILE A 148 19.32 -4.17 -15.27
N SER A 149 18.02 -4.44 -15.18
CA SER A 149 16.97 -3.48 -15.49
C SER A 149 15.82 -3.55 -14.48
N ALA A 150 15.33 -2.39 -14.03
CA ALA A 150 14.11 -2.26 -13.25
C ALA A 150 12.94 -1.85 -14.13
N GLY A 151 11.75 -2.35 -13.83
CA GLY A 151 10.57 -2.11 -14.66
C GLY A 151 9.29 -2.72 -14.11
N LEU A 152 8.28 -2.81 -14.97
CA LEU A 152 6.96 -3.33 -14.64
C LEU A 152 6.78 -4.75 -15.17
N ILE A 153 6.06 -5.57 -14.44
CA ILE A 153 5.52 -6.83 -14.92
C ILE A 153 4.01 -6.73 -15.02
N ARG A 154 3.43 -7.21 -16.12
CA ARG A 154 1.99 -7.45 -16.26
C ARG A 154 1.80 -8.70 -17.11
N GLY A 155 1.09 -9.68 -16.57
CA GLY A 155 1.04 -11.04 -17.12
C GLY A 155 2.43 -11.64 -17.26
N GLU A 156 2.69 -12.25 -18.40
CA GLU A 156 3.93 -12.96 -18.71
C GLU A 156 5.02 -12.06 -19.31
N PHE A 157 4.88 -10.75 -19.18
CA PHE A 157 5.76 -9.78 -19.84
C PHE A 157 6.32 -8.74 -18.86
N PHE A 158 7.54 -8.31 -19.16
CA PHE A 158 8.28 -7.28 -18.48
C PHE A 158 8.50 -6.07 -19.40
N TRP A 159 8.29 -4.88 -18.86
CA TRP A 159 8.57 -3.60 -19.51
C TRP A 159 9.63 -2.86 -18.69
N PRO A 160 10.85 -2.67 -19.22
CA PRO A 160 11.83 -1.77 -18.64
C PRO A 160 11.21 -0.40 -18.37
N VAL A 161 11.53 0.22 -17.24
CA VAL A 161 11.00 1.54 -16.88
C VAL A 161 11.26 2.57 -17.98
N GLN A 162 12.39 2.47 -18.71
CA GLN A 162 12.74 3.37 -19.81
C GLN A 162 11.76 3.31 -21.00
N GLN A 163 10.93 2.27 -21.11
CA GLN A 163 9.92 2.12 -22.16
C GLN A 163 8.57 2.76 -21.80
N ILE A 164 8.37 3.22 -20.55
CA ILE A 164 7.12 3.87 -20.16
C ILE A 164 6.93 5.16 -20.97
N ILE A 165 5.73 5.32 -21.53
CA ILE A 165 5.36 6.46 -22.36
C ILE A 165 5.38 7.74 -21.50
N GLY A 166 5.96 8.81 -22.04
CA GLY A 166 6.02 10.11 -21.36
C GLY A 166 7.19 10.28 -20.39
N ILE A 167 8.08 9.29 -20.27
CA ILE A 167 9.37 9.48 -19.60
C ILE A 167 10.34 10.23 -20.53
N SER A 168 10.83 11.38 -20.06
CA SER A 168 11.81 12.20 -20.78
C SER A 168 13.20 11.56 -20.80
N ASP A 169 14.06 11.97 -21.72
CA ASP A 169 15.44 11.43 -21.78
C ASP A 169 16.23 11.69 -20.50
N GLU A 170 16.02 12.86 -19.87
CA GLU A 170 16.61 13.17 -18.56
C GLU A 170 16.16 12.18 -17.47
N GLU A 171 14.86 11.87 -17.39
CA GLU A 171 14.34 10.89 -16.44
C GLU A 171 14.86 9.48 -16.72
N ARG A 172 14.97 9.09 -18.00
CA ARG A 172 15.56 7.80 -18.40
C ARG A 172 17.00 7.65 -17.91
N THR A 173 17.79 8.72 -17.96
CA THR A 173 19.18 8.69 -17.47
C THR A 173 19.29 8.62 -15.95
N ARG A 174 18.29 9.13 -15.22
CA ARG A 174 18.27 9.14 -13.76
C ARG A 174 17.80 7.82 -13.15
N ILE A 175 16.93 7.08 -13.84
CA ILE A 175 16.39 5.82 -13.33
C ILE A 175 17.19 4.65 -13.89
N ARG A 176 18.21 4.24 -13.15
CA ARG A 176 19.12 3.16 -13.58
C ARG A 176 18.77 1.82 -12.97
N ASP A 177 18.22 1.84 -11.75
CA ASP A 177 17.85 0.64 -10.99
C ASP A 177 16.55 0.86 -10.20
N MET A 178 16.20 -0.13 -9.36
CA MET A 178 15.00 -0.04 -8.52
C MET A 178 15.12 1.04 -7.44
N ASN A 179 16.31 1.32 -6.92
CA ASN A 179 16.47 2.37 -5.91
C ASN A 179 16.11 3.73 -6.52
N ASP A 180 16.66 4.04 -7.70
CA ASP A 180 16.34 5.28 -8.42
C ASP A 180 14.84 5.36 -8.80
N LEU A 181 14.24 4.21 -9.16
CA LEU A 181 12.81 4.11 -9.47
C LEU A 181 11.95 4.45 -8.24
N ILE A 182 12.28 3.89 -7.06
CA ILE A 182 11.56 4.14 -5.81
C ILE A 182 11.66 5.63 -5.43
N HIS A 183 12.84 6.23 -5.55
CA HIS A 183 13.04 7.67 -5.27
C HIS A 183 12.24 8.56 -6.24
N SER A 184 11.98 8.08 -7.46
CA SER A 184 11.23 8.80 -8.50
C SER A 184 9.77 8.36 -8.59
N TRP A 185 9.28 7.56 -7.64
CA TRP A 185 8.03 6.81 -7.80
C TRP A 185 6.82 7.71 -8.06
N ASP A 186 6.67 8.83 -7.35
CA ASP A 186 5.51 9.71 -7.53
C ASP A 186 5.46 10.33 -8.94
N VAL A 187 6.61 10.54 -9.59
CA VAL A 187 6.68 11.00 -10.98
C VAL A 187 6.33 9.85 -11.94
N ILE A 188 6.86 8.66 -11.69
CA ILE A 188 6.71 7.50 -12.57
C ILE A 188 5.30 6.93 -12.51
N ALA A 189 4.73 6.79 -11.31
CA ALA A 189 3.39 6.27 -11.10
C ALA A 189 2.32 7.06 -11.88
N ASN A 190 2.47 8.38 -11.97
CA ASN A 190 1.56 9.25 -12.73
C ASN A 190 1.64 9.07 -14.26
N LYS A 191 2.70 8.42 -14.76
CA LYS A 191 2.91 8.14 -16.19
C LYS A 191 2.47 6.73 -16.58
N ILE A 192 2.30 5.83 -15.61
CA ILE A 192 1.80 4.48 -15.85
C ILE A 192 0.33 4.57 -16.26
N SER A 193 0.05 4.15 -17.49
CA SER A 193 -1.30 4.08 -18.06
C SER A 193 -1.50 2.77 -18.83
N PRO A 194 -2.72 2.40 -19.25
CA PRO A 194 -2.94 1.22 -20.09
C PRO A 194 -2.02 1.15 -21.33
N LYS A 195 -1.71 2.32 -21.94
CA LYS A 195 -0.81 2.42 -23.10
C LYS A 195 0.63 1.96 -22.82
N THR A 196 1.07 1.96 -21.55
CA THR A 196 2.38 1.43 -21.16
C THR A 196 2.55 -0.01 -21.63
N PHE A 197 1.49 -0.80 -21.49
CA PHE A 197 1.47 -2.23 -21.77
C PHE A 197 1.09 -2.57 -23.22
N GLU A 198 0.81 -1.57 -24.07
CA GLU A 198 0.58 -1.74 -25.51
C GLU A 198 1.91 -1.83 -26.28
N SER A 199 3.00 -1.32 -25.70
CA SER A 199 4.34 -1.46 -26.27
C SER A 199 4.84 -2.90 -26.18
N LYS A 200 5.83 -3.27 -27.01
CA LYS A 200 6.37 -4.63 -27.04
C LYS A 200 7.13 -4.95 -25.74
N GLY A 201 6.48 -5.69 -24.84
CA GLY A 201 7.10 -6.25 -23.63
C GLY A 201 8.08 -7.38 -23.93
N ILE A 202 8.96 -7.66 -22.96
CA ILE A 202 9.92 -8.76 -22.98
C ILE A 202 9.30 -9.95 -22.24
N PRO A 203 9.18 -11.14 -22.84
CA PRO A 203 8.64 -12.30 -22.14
C PRO A 203 9.45 -12.63 -20.87
N LEU A 204 8.78 -12.95 -19.76
CA LEU A 204 9.44 -13.32 -18.50
C LEU A 204 10.35 -14.55 -18.64
N SER A 205 10.03 -15.44 -19.58
CA SER A 205 10.86 -16.61 -19.91
C SER A 205 12.21 -16.26 -20.55
N GLN A 206 12.41 -15.01 -20.98
CA GLN A 206 13.66 -14.52 -21.59
C GLN A 206 14.52 -13.70 -20.65
N VAL A 207 14.09 -13.52 -19.40
CA VAL A 207 14.81 -12.74 -18.39
C VAL A 207 14.98 -13.56 -17.13
N LYS A 208 15.96 -13.19 -16.30
CA LYS A 208 16.14 -13.78 -14.98
C LYS A 208 15.65 -12.80 -13.93
N LEU A 209 14.65 -13.19 -13.15
CA LEU A 209 14.19 -12.38 -12.01
C LEU A 209 15.28 -12.32 -10.94
N LEU A 210 15.57 -11.12 -10.46
CA LEU A 210 16.42 -10.87 -9.29
C LEU A 210 15.54 -10.52 -8.09
N ALA A 211 16.14 -10.28 -6.92
CA ALA A 211 15.42 -9.59 -5.85
C ALA A 211 14.91 -8.25 -6.39
N PRO A 212 13.72 -7.76 -5.99
CA PRO A 212 13.20 -6.50 -6.52
C PRO A 212 14.14 -5.34 -6.21
N ILE A 213 14.83 -5.37 -5.07
CA ILE A 213 15.87 -4.40 -4.69
C ILE A 213 17.15 -5.19 -4.35
N PRO A 214 17.99 -5.58 -5.34
CA PRO A 214 19.13 -6.46 -5.09
C PRO A 214 20.18 -5.88 -4.13
N ARG A 215 20.32 -4.56 -4.14
CA ARG A 215 21.21 -3.79 -3.27
C ARG A 215 20.43 -2.62 -2.69
N PRO A 216 19.68 -2.82 -1.60
CA PRO A 216 18.95 -1.73 -0.96
C PRO A 216 19.90 -0.64 -0.50
N THR A 217 19.61 0.61 -0.87
CA THR A 217 20.31 1.78 -0.30
C THR A 217 19.67 2.26 0.99
N GLY A 218 18.38 1.95 1.19
CA GLY A 218 17.66 2.19 2.44
C GLY A 218 17.95 1.12 3.50
N THR A 219 17.48 1.37 4.72
CA THR A 219 17.63 0.45 5.84
C THR A 219 16.62 -0.68 5.75
N ILE A 220 17.06 -1.92 5.96
CA ILE A 220 16.17 -3.07 6.15
C ILE A 220 15.85 -3.19 7.64
N MET A 221 14.75 -2.58 8.05
CA MET A 221 14.22 -2.62 9.41
C MET A 221 13.33 -3.84 9.58
N CYS A 222 13.51 -4.59 10.65
CA CYS A 222 12.80 -5.84 10.91
C CYS A 222 12.11 -5.77 12.27
N VAL A 223 10.95 -6.42 12.38
CA VAL A 223 10.11 -6.37 13.58
C VAL A 223 10.07 -7.74 14.26
N GLY A 224 10.64 -7.80 15.47
CA GLY A 224 10.57 -9.00 16.29
C GLY A 224 9.21 -9.20 16.92
N LYS A 225 8.81 -10.47 17.08
CA LYS A 225 7.70 -10.84 17.98
C LYS A 225 6.36 -10.15 17.67
N ASN A 226 6.08 -9.90 16.38
CA ASN A 226 4.90 -9.12 15.97
C ASN A 226 3.61 -9.95 15.77
N TYR A 227 3.60 -11.24 16.13
CA TYR A 227 2.43 -12.10 16.07
C TYR A 227 2.26 -12.82 17.40
N LEU A 228 1.08 -12.73 18.02
CA LEU A 228 0.86 -13.25 19.37
C LEU A 228 1.18 -14.75 19.51
N ASP A 229 0.75 -15.57 18.54
CA ASP A 229 1.00 -17.01 18.61
C ASP A 229 2.47 -17.37 18.38
N HIS A 230 3.19 -16.56 17.60
CA HIS A 230 4.63 -16.68 17.48
C HIS A 230 5.34 -16.34 18.80
N VAL A 231 4.91 -15.29 19.50
CA VAL A 231 5.42 -14.93 20.84
C VAL A 231 5.27 -16.10 21.81
N LYS A 232 4.08 -16.72 21.87
CA LYS A 232 3.84 -17.89 22.73
C LYS A 232 4.74 -19.07 22.37
N GLU A 233 4.95 -19.31 21.09
CA GLU A 233 5.76 -20.44 20.59
C GLU A 233 7.25 -20.31 20.97
N VAL A 234 7.83 -19.12 20.85
CA VAL A 234 9.26 -18.92 21.12
C VAL A 234 9.58 -18.63 22.58
N ASP A 235 8.75 -17.84 23.28
CA ASP A 235 9.07 -17.43 24.65
C ASP A 235 8.76 -18.52 25.70
N THR A 236 7.86 -19.47 25.42
CA THR A 236 7.65 -20.64 26.31
C THR A 236 8.88 -21.54 26.46
N LYS A 237 9.91 -21.35 25.62
CA LYS A 237 11.18 -22.10 25.69
C LYS A 237 12.31 -21.34 26.37
N PHE A 238 12.22 -20.01 26.50
CA PHE A 238 13.26 -19.17 27.12
C PHE A 238 12.87 -18.68 28.52
N SER A 239 11.58 -18.70 28.86
CA SER A 239 11.06 -18.33 30.17
C SER A 239 10.43 -19.55 30.85
N SER A 240 10.88 -19.89 32.05
CA SER A 240 10.40 -20.99 32.88
C SER A 240 9.00 -20.71 33.46
N GLY A 241 7.97 -20.53 32.62
CA GLY A 241 6.61 -20.24 33.07
C GLY A 241 5.61 -20.11 31.94
N LYS A 242 4.37 -20.54 32.20
CA LYS A 242 3.21 -20.38 31.29
C LYS A 242 3.01 -18.90 30.95
N ILE A 243 3.23 -18.56 29.70
CA ILE A 243 2.98 -17.22 29.17
C ILE A 243 1.48 -16.98 29.09
N THR A 244 1.03 -15.92 29.75
CA THR A 244 -0.31 -15.35 29.57
C THR A 244 -0.17 -14.05 28.76
N ALA A 245 -1.28 -13.40 28.40
CA ALA A 245 -1.26 -12.12 27.68
C ALA A 245 -0.35 -10.98 28.22
N PRO A 246 0.19 -10.96 29.47
CA PRO A 246 1.14 -9.94 29.92
C PRO A 246 2.51 -9.92 29.22
N ASP A 247 2.90 -10.93 28.43
CA ASP A 247 4.28 -11.05 27.91
C ASP A 247 4.47 -10.60 26.45
N ALA A 248 3.41 -10.14 25.77
CA ALA A 248 3.56 -9.53 24.45
C ALA A 248 4.36 -8.21 24.57
N PRO A 249 5.26 -7.90 23.63
CA PRO A 249 5.99 -6.64 23.66
C PRO A 249 5.02 -5.45 23.74
N GLN A 250 5.28 -4.48 24.61
CA GLN A 250 4.50 -3.24 24.68
C GLN A 250 4.86 -2.26 23.54
N TYR A 251 6.05 -2.43 22.95
CA TYR A 251 6.57 -1.64 21.85
C TYR A 251 7.15 -2.58 20.80
N PRO A 252 7.11 -2.23 19.50
CA PRO A 252 7.71 -3.04 18.46
C PRO A 252 9.22 -3.14 18.66
N ILE A 253 9.76 -4.36 18.62
CA ILE A 253 11.20 -4.62 18.72
C ILE A 253 11.81 -4.45 17.34
N ILE A 254 12.54 -3.35 17.12
CA ILE A 254 13.16 -3.03 15.84
C ILE A 254 14.63 -3.45 15.83
N PHE A 255 15.02 -4.19 14.79
CA PHE A 255 16.41 -4.54 14.49
C PHE A 255 16.64 -4.42 12.98
N THR A 256 17.84 -4.76 12.50
CA THR A 256 18.19 -4.62 11.08
C THR A 256 18.82 -5.88 10.49
N LYS A 257 18.72 -5.98 9.16
CA LYS A 257 19.49 -6.91 8.34
C LYS A 257 20.48 -6.15 7.47
N ALA A 258 21.65 -6.72 7.23
CA ALA A 258 22.64 -6.16 6.33
C ALA A 258 22.15 -6.22 4.86
N PRO A 259 22.24 -5.16 4.05
CA PRO A 259 21.85 -5.17 2.63
C PRO A 259 22.55 -6.26 1.80
N GLN A 260 23.74 -6.70 2.21
CA GLN A 260 24.51 -7.75 1.55
C GLN A 260 23.85 -9.14 1.65
N SER A 261 22.97 -9.34 2.65
CA SER A 261 22.25 -10.60 2.85
C SER A 261 21.13 -10.83 1.82
N VAL A 262 20.79 -9.83 1.00
CA VAL A 262 19.67 -9.90 0.06
C VAL A 262 19.95 -10.86 -1.10
N ILE A 263 19.00 -11.76 -1.35
CA ILE A 263 18.95 -12.63 -2.53
C ILE A 263 17.52 -12.71 -3.09
N GLY A 264 17.39 -13.04 -4.37
CA GLY A 264 16.10 -13.11 -5.06
C GLY A 264 15.44 -14.48 -5.05
N HIS A 265 14.31 -14.59 -5.73
CA HIS A 265 13.67 -15.87 -6.02
C HIS A 265 14.66 -16.83 -6.71
N GLY A 266 14.68 -18.09 -6.28
CA GLY A 266 15.51 -19.16 -6.84
C GLY A 266 16.97 -19.16 -6.38
N ALA A 267 17.46 -18.07 -5.78
CA ALA A 267 18.81 -18.02 -5.24
C ALA A 267 18.93 -18.81 -3.92
N PRO A 268 20.06 -19.46 -3.63
CA PRO A 268 20.19 -20.35 -2.48
C PRO A 268 20.40 -19.60 -1.16
N ILE A 269 19.70 -20.05 -0.12
CA ILE A 269 20.00 -19.73 1.29
C ILE A 269 21.18 -20.62 1.70
N ARG A 270 22.34 -20.01 1.91
CA ARG A 270 23.59 -20.72 2.24
C ARG A 270 23.80 -20.77 3.74
N TYR A 271 24.15 -21.94 4.25
CA TYR A 271 24.63 -22.08 5.61
C TYR A 271 25.88 -21.20 5.83
N PRO A 272 25.98 -20.47 6.96
CA PRO A 272 27.08 -19.55 7.19
C PRO A 272 28.34 -20.35 7.59
N HIS A 273 29.16 -20.77 6.62
CA HIS A 273 30.51 -21.37 6.73
C HIS A 273 30.93 -21.98 8.09
N GLY A 274 30.10 -22.86 8.67
CA GLY A 274 30.36 -23.50 9.98
C GLY A 274 30.08 -22.65 11.23
N ALA A 275 29.67 -21.40 11.09
CA ALA A 275 29.33 -20.48 12.17
C ALA A 275 27.97 -20.78 12.83
N SER A 276 27.06 -21.47 12.13
CA SER A 276 25.75 -21.88 12.66
C SER A 276 25.34 -23.26 12.14
N SER A 277 24.63 -24.00 12.99
CA SER A 277 23.93 -25.23 12.61
C SER A 277 22.41 -25.14 12.84
N GLN A 278 21.89 -23.95 13.16
CA GLN A 278 20.51 -23.73 13.57
C GLN A 278 19.85 -22.67 12.69
N VAL A 279 19.86 -22.90 11.37
CA VAL A 279 19.27 -21.99 10.39
C VAL A 279 17.75 -22.18 10.35
N ASP A 280 17.02 -21.09 10.44
CA ASP A 280 15.55 -21.06 10.52
C ASP A 280 14.96 -20.12 9.47
N TYR A 281 13.65 -20.23 9.23
CA TYR A 281 12.88 -19.45 8.27
C TYR A 281 11.81 -18.63 8.99
N GLU A 282 11.48 -17.47 8.41
CA GLU A 282 10.47 -16.55 8.95
C GLU A 282 9.79 -15.84 7.77
N ALA A 283 8.57 -16.27 7.41
CA ALA A 283 7.82 -15.68 6.31
C ALA A 283 7.15 -14.35 6.70
N GLU A 284 7.55 -13.26 6.03
CA GLU A 284 7.12 -11.91 6.39
C GLU A 284 6.62 -11.11 5.18
N LEU A 285 5.69 -10.19 5.46
CA LEU A 285 5.38 -9.10 4.55
C LEU A 285 6.50 -8.06 4.62
N GLY A 286 7.09 -7.73 3.48
CA GLY A 286 7.99 -6.59 3.34
C GLY A 286 7.22 -5.36 2.88
N VAL A 287 7.34 -4.23 3.59
CA VAL A 287 6.77 -2.93 3.20
C VAL A 287 7.87 -2.04 2.65
N ILE A 288 7.68 -1.50 1.45
CA ILE A 288 8.66 -0.61 0.79
C ILE A 288 8.21 0.84 0.94
N ILE A 289 9.08 1.72 1.43
CA ILE A 289 8.81 3.15 1.58
C ILE A 289 9.16 3.90 0.30
N LYS A 290 8.30 4.83 -0.15
CA LYS A 290 8.55 5.73 -1.29
C LYS A 290 8.74 7.20 -0.93
N THR A 291 8.23 7.64 0.22
CA THR A 291 8.20 9.06 0.59
C THR A 291 8.82 9.23 1.96
N ALA A 292 9.81 10.11 2.07
CA ALA A 292 10.47 10.38 3.34
C ALA A 292 9.50 11.00 4.38
N GLY A 293 9.79 10.82 5.66
CA GLY A 293 9.09 11.54 6.72
C GLY A 293 9.57 11.20 8.12
N GLN A 294 9.31 12.12 9.06
CA GLN A 294 9.60 11.97 10.48
C GLN A 294 8.37 12.40 11.28
N GLY A 295 8.10 11.73 12.40
CA GLY A 295 6.92 11.98 13.23
C GLY A 295 5.59 11.71 12.52
N ILE A 296 5.58 10.76 11.58
CA ILE A 296 4.41 10.42 10.76
C ILE A 296 3.34 9.83 11.66
N LYS A 297 2.09 10.31 11.55
CA LYS A 297 0.96 9.76 12.30
C LYS A 297 0.41 8.51 11.63
N LYS A 298 -0.18 7.58 12.41
CA LYS A 298 -0.85 6.37 11.87
C LYS A 298 -1.80 6.69 10.70
N ALA A 299 -2.56 7.77 10.79
CA ALA A 299 -3.52 8.18 9.75
C ALA A 299 -2.88 8.56 8.40
N ASP A 300 -1.60 8.95 8.40
CA ASP A 300 -0.87 9.39 7.21
C ASP A 300 0.15 8.35 6.72
N ALA A 301 0.46 7.35 7.55
CA ALA A 301 1.48 6.34 7.29
C ALA A 301 1.39 5.68 5.90
N MET A 302 0.17 5.31 5.47
CA MET A 302 -0.03 4.61 4.20
C MET A 302 0.34 5.46 2.97
N ARG A 303 0.41 6.79 3.08
CA ARG A 303 0.84 7.67 1.99
C ARG A 303 2.32 7.52 1.66
N HIS A 304 3.10 7.03 2.61
CA HIS A 304 4.55 6.81 2.47
C HIS A 304 4.90 5.45 1.88
N VAL A 305 3.92 4.53 1.78
CA VAL A 305 4.13 3.17 1.31
C VAL A 305 4.08 3.12 -0.22
N LEU A 306 5.10 2.52 -0.82
CA LEU A 306 5.13 2.20 -2.25
C LEU A 306 4.26 0.98 -2.54
N GLY A 307 4.48 -0.07 -1.75
CA GLY A 307 3.91 -1.39 -1.98
C GLY A 307 4.57 -2.44 -1.11
N TYR A 308 4.35 -3.70 -1.50
CA TYR A 308 4.65 -4.87 -0.68
C TYR A 308 5.43 -5.92 -1.45
N THR A 309 6.29 -6.66 -0.75
CA THR A 309 7.00 -7.83 -1.27
C THR A 309 7.01 -8.95 -0.23
N ILE A 310 7.55 -10.11 -0.58
CA ILE A 310 7.79 -11.21 0.37
C ILE A 310 9.21 -11.08 0.89
N ILE A 311 9.39 -11.24 2.20
CA ILE A 311 10.71 -11.37 2.83
C ILE A 311 10.75 -12.70 3.59
N ASN A 312 11.86 -13.42 3.47
CA ASN A 312 12.21 -14.48 4.41
C ASN A 312 13.26 -13.94 5.39
N ASP A 313 12.91 -13.75 6.65
CA ASP A 313 13.85 -13.32 7.68
C ASP A 313 14.66 -14.53 8.22
N VAL A 314 15.50 -15.10 7.34
CA VAL A 314 16.32 -16.26 7.67
C VAL A 314 17.21 -15.94 8.86
N THR A 315 17.28 -16.88 9.80
CA THR A 315 17.91 -16.67 11.10
C THR A 315 18.82 -17.82 11.51
N ALA A 316 20.06 -17.51 11.87
CA ALA A 316 20.93 -18.41 12.61
C ALA A 316 20.62 -18.25 14.11
N ARG A 317 19.88 -19.20 14.68
CA ARG A 317 19.25 -19.06 16.02
C ARG A 317 20.26 -19.12 17.17
N ASP A 318 21.29 -19.93 17.01
CA ASP A 318 22.45 -19.96 17.90
C ASP A 318 23.17 -18.61 17.92
N MET A 319 23.45 -18.02 16.76
CA MET A 319 24.06 -16.70 16.66
C MET A 319 23.17 -15.60 17.21
N GLN A 320 21.86 -15.62 16.90
CA GLN A 320 20.87 -14.69 17.45
C GLN A 320 20.90 -14.68 18.98
N LYS A 321 20.96 -15.87 19.59
CA LYS A 321 21.06 -16.03 21.05
C LYS A 321 22.41 -15.58 21.59
N ASN A 322 23.51 -16.02 20.97
CA ASN A 322 24.86 -15.81 21.50
C ASN A 322 25.31 -14.35 21.45
N HIS A 323 24.90 -13.60 20.43
CA HIS A 323 25.31 -12.21 20.25
C HIS A 323 24.41 -11.19 20.98
N GLN A 324 23.29 -11.64 21.56
CA GLN A 324 22.25 -10.84 22.24
C GLN A 324 21.51 -9.87 21.32
N GLN A 325 22.24 -9.06 20.54
CA GLN A 325 21.71 -8.30 19.42
C GLN A 325 21.53 -9.22 18.22
N TRP A 326 20.43 -9.02 17.47
CA TRP A 326 20.04 -9.99 16.45
C TRP A 326 20.74 -9.80 15.11
N PHE A 327 21.44 -8.67 14.90
CA PHE A 327 22.07 -8.32 13.62
C PHE A 327 22.90 -9.46 13.03
N LEU A 328 23.86 -10.03 13.77
CA LEU A 328 24.74 -11.09 13.24
C LEU A 328 24.00 -12.39 12.93
N GLY A 329 23.02 -12.78 13.75
CA GLY A 329 22.20 -13.97 13.47
C GLY A 329 21.20 -13.79 12.32
N LYS A 330 20.89 -12.53 11.97
CA LYS A 330 19.92 -12.15 10.94
C LYS A 330 20.58 -11.65 9.66
N SER A 331 21.89 -11.47 9.62
CA SER A 331 22.59 -10.79 8.51
C SER A 331 23.68 -11.61 7.84
N CYS A 332 23.70 -12.93 8.05
CA CYS A 332 24.58 -13.79 7.24
C CYS A 332 24.28 -13.56 5.75
N ASP A 333 25.29 -13.75 4.89
CA ASP A 333 25.08 -13.69 3.44
C ASP A 333 23.90 -14.61 3.06
N THR A 334 23.07 -14.17 2.11
CA THR A 334 21.85 -14.86 1.66
C THR A 334 20.68 -14.96 2.64
N PHE A 335 20.76 -14.37 3.85
CA PHE A 335 19.69 -14.48 4.86
C PHE A 335 18.52 -13.51 4.67
N CYS A 336 18.49 -12.70 3.61
CA CYS A 336 17.35 -11.86 3.27
C CYS A 336 16.79 -12.20 1.88
N PRO A 337 16.27 -13.41 1.63
CA PRO A 337 15.45 -13.64 0.45
C PRO A 337 14.31 -12.63 0.36
N MET A 338 14.20 -11.96 -0.77
CA MET A 338 13.23 -10.90 -1.02
C MET A 338 12.70 -10.99 -2.45
N GLY A 339 11.38 -10.94 -2.62
CA GLY A 339 10.77 -10.93 -3.96
C GLY A 339 9.48 -11.75 -4.07
N PRO A 340 9.15 -12.30 -5.25
CA PRO A 340 9.88 -12.15 -6.52
C PRO A 340 9.80 -10.73 -7.12
N TRP A 341 8.87 -9.90 -6.65
CA TRP A 341 8.61 -8.53 -7.11
C TRP A 341 7.97 -7.70 -6.00
N ILE A 342 7.74 -6.41 -6.26
CA ILE A 342 6.94 -5.52 -5.41
C ILE A 342 5.57 -5.34 -6.05
N VAL A 343 4.49 -5.51 -5.29
CA VAL A 343 3.14 -5.13 -5.71
C VAL A 343 2.81 -3.76 -5.12
N PRO A 344 2.51 -2.74 -5.95
CA PRO A 344 2.17 -1.42 -5.45
C PRO A 344 0.96 -1.45 -4.50
N ALA A 345 0.93 -0.56 -3.50
CA ALA A 345 -0.18 -0.48 -2.55
C ALA A 345 -1.51 -0.02 -3.19
N THR A 346 -1.48 0.44 -4.45
CA THR A 346 -2.67 0.71 -5.26
C THR A 346 -3.29 -0.55 -5.86
N GLU A 347 -2.54 -1.65 -5.93
CA GLU A 347 -2.95 -2.92 -6.54
C GLU A 347 -3.35 -3.97 -5.48
N VAL A 348 -2.87 -3.85 -4.25
CA VAL A 348 -3.19 -4.77 -3.15
C VAL A 348 -3.23 -4.06 -1.80
N ASP A 349 -4.15 -4.45 -0.92
CA ASP A 349 -4.21 -3.99 0.47
C ASP A 349 -3.40 -4.91 1.40
N GLY A 350 -2.32 -4.39 1.99
CA GLY A 350 -1.44 -5.16 2.88
C GLY A 350 -2.02 -5.51 4.26
N LEU A 351 -3.20 -4.97 4.63
CA LEU A 351 -3.74 -5.08 5.99
C LEU A 351 -4.34 -6.45 6.35
N ASN A 352 -4.69 -7.28 5.36
CA ASN A 352 -5.27 -8.61 5.62
C ASN A 352 -4.92 -9.66 4.55
N LEU A 353 -3.64 -9.89 4.33
CA LEU A 353 -3.13 -10.89 3.38
C LEU A 353 -2.81 -12.20 4.09
N LYS A 354 -3.19 -13.33 3.49
CA LYS A 354 -2.71 -14.65 3.92
C LYS A 354 -1.20 -14.77 3.67
N ILE A 355 -0.46 -15.27 4.65
CA ILE A 355 0.98 -15.59 4.57
C ILE A 355 1.16 -17.07 4.86
N GLU A 356 1.87 -17.78 4.00
CA GLU A 356 2.13 -19.20 4.14
C GLU A 356 3.59 -19.55 3.81
N CYS A 357 4.16 -20.50 4.54
CA CYS A 357 5.52 -21.00 4.34
C CYS A 357 5.54 -22.52 4.36
N TRP A 358 6.19 -23.11 3.36
CA TRP A 358 6.43 -24.54 3.25
C TRP A 358 7.92 -24.83 3.23
N ILE A 359 8.30 -25.89 3.94
CA ILE A 359 9.63 -26.49 3.82
C ILE A 359 9.45 -27.81 3.09
N ASN A 360 9.97 -27.88 1.87
CA ASN A 360 9.61 -28.89 0.89
C ASN A 360 8.09 -28.88 0.67
N ASP A 361 7.39 -29.96 1.03
CA ASP A 361 5.94 -30.09 0.87
C ASP A 361 5.18 -29.92 2.21
N GLU A 362 5.90 -29.69 3.32
CA GLU A 362 5.30 -29.50 4.65
C GLU A 362 4.95 -28.03 4.88
N LEU A 363 3.66 -27.71 4.99
CA LEU A 363 3.21 -26.39 5.44
C LEU A 363 3.63 -26.18 6.89
N ARG A 364 4.44 -25.16 7.15
CA ARG A 364 4.96 -24.85 8.48
C ARG A 364 4.43 -23.57 9.07
N GLN A 365 4.17 -22.54 8.26
CA GLN A 365 3.56 -21.29 8.74
C GLN A 365 2.29 -20.98 7.94
N SER A 366 1.25 -20.52 8.62
CA SER A 366 -0.01 -20.14 8.00
C SER A 366 -0.72 -19.08 8.85
N GLY A 367 -0.54 -17.81 8.49
CA GLY A 367 -1.07 -16.65 9.24
C GLY A 367 -1.74 -15.64 8.32
N ARG A 368 -2.21 -14.52 8.90
CA ARG A 368 -2.70 -13.35 8.16
C ARG A 368 -2.09 -12.07 8.72
N THR A 369 -1.81 -11.10 7.87
CA THR A 369 -1.27 -9.79 8.31
C THR A 369 -2.18 -9.06 9.28
N SER A 370 -3.49 -9.35 9.28
CA SER A 370 -4.44 -8.82 10.27
C SER A 370 -4.21 -9.32 11.71
N GLN A 371 -3.34 -10.32 11.90
CA GLN A 371 -2.97 -10.88 13.21
C GLN A 371 -1.72 -10.21 13.81
N MET A 372 -1.13 -9.23 13.12
CA MET A 372 -0.01 -8.47 13.67
C MET A 372 -0.41 -7.71 14.93
N LEU A 373 0.45 -7.74 15.95
CA LEU A 373 0.28 -6.95 17.18
C LEU A 373 0.41 -5.46 16.88
N PHE A 374 1.40 -5.10 16.07
CA PHE A 374 1.65 -3.76 15.57
C PHE A 374 1.49 -3.76 14.05
N GLY A 375 0.40 -3.14 13.57
CA GLY A 375 0.11 -3.05 12.13
C GLY A 375 1.04 -2.08 11.39
N ILE A 376 1.00 -2.10 10.05
CA ILE A 376 1.86 -1.26 9.18
C ILE A 376 1.81 0.24 9.57
N PRO A 377 0.63 0.86 9.79
CA PRO A 377 0.58 2.27 10.17
C PRO A 377 1.26 2.56 11.51
N GLU A 378 1.20 1.63 12.44
CA GLU A 378 1.80 1.75 13.77
C GLU A 378 3.31 1.58 13.74
N LEU A 379 3.81 0.61 12.97
CA LEU A 379 5.25 0.45 12.76
C LEU A 379 5.87 1.72 12.18
N ILE A 380 5.24 2.31 11.15
CA ILE A 380 5.70 3.56 10.54
C ILE A 380 5.66 4.72 11.54
N GLU A 381 4.59 4.86 12.33
CA GLU A 381 4.51 5.91 13.36
C GLU A 381 5.61 5.77 14.41
N VAL A 382 5.84 4.56 14.93
CA VAL A 382 6.85 4.33 15.96
C VAL A 382 8.26 4.56 15.42
N ILE A 383 8.61 3.97 14.27
CA ILE A 383 9.93 4.15 13.66
C ILE A 383 10.16 5.62 13.35
N SER A 384 9.21 6.26 12.67
CA SER A 384 9.37 7.65 12.24
C SER A 384 9.39 8.66 13.40
N SER A 385 8.90 8.29 14.59
CA SER A 385 9.00 9.13 15.78
C SER A 385 10.44 9.34 16.25
N THR A 386 11.36 8.45 15.85
CA THR A 386 12.77 8.46 16.28
C THR A 386 13.72 8.83 15.14
N ILE A 387 13.46 8.36 13.92
CA ILE A 387 14.31 8.57 12.75
C ILE A 387 13.47 9.03 11.55
N THR A 388 14.09 9.68 10.58
CA THR A 388 13.42 9.98 9.31
C THR A 388 13.47 8.73 8.43
N ILE A 389 12.32 8.12 8.13
CA ILE A 389 12.26 7.06 7.12
C ILE A 389 12.53 7.64 5.73
N GLN A 390 13.21 6.89 4.87
CA GLN A 390 13.65 7.31 3.53
C GLN A 390 12.98 6.47 2.44
N PRO A 391 12.84 7.00 1.21
CA PRO A 391 12.51 6.20 0.04
C PRO A 391 13.52 5.05 -0.11
N GLY A 392 13.03 3.84 -0.29
CA GLY A 392 13.84 2.63 -0.36
C GLY A 392 14.11 1.96 0.99
N ASP A 393 13.68 2.56 2.12
CA ASP A 393 13.62 1.83 3.39
C ASP A 393 12.62 0.67 3.28
N ILE A 394 12.94 -0.42 3.96
CA ILE A 394 12.21 -1.69 3.91
C ILE A 394 11.84 -2.08 5.34
N ILE A 395 10.57 -2.39 5.59
CA ILE A 395 10.10 -2.89 6.87
C ILE A 395 9.63 -4.34 6.71
N ALA A 396 10.40 -5.30 7.23
CA ALA A 396 9.99 -6.69 7.39
C ALA A 396 9.15 -6.79 8.68
N THR A 397 7.85 -7.10 8.53
CA THR A 397 6.85 -6.78 9.55
C THR A 397 6.71 -7.83 10.66
N GLY A 398 7.58 -8.83 10.72
CA GLY A 398 7.47 -9.96 11.63
C GLY A 398 6.75 -11.14 11.00
N THR A 399 6.93 -12.31 11.63
CA THR A 399 6.49 -13.61 11.14
C THR A 399 5.36 -14.23 11.97
N PRO A 400 4.40 -14.97 11.37
CA PRO A 400 3.47 -15.81 12.10
C PRO A 400 4.16 -17.03 12.75
N ALA A 401 3.43 -17.73 13.62
CA ALA A 401 3.89 -18.95 14.28
C ALA A 401 4.22 -20.08 13.28
N GLY A 402 5.01 -21.05 13.74
CA GLY A 402 5.45 -22.21 12.96
C GLY A 402 6.88 -22.11 12.45
N VAL A 403 7.71 -21.30 13.12
CA VAL A 403 9.16 -21.26 12.86
C VAL A 403 9.79 -22.59 13.28
N GLY A 404 10.89 -22.99 12.64
CA GLY A 404 11.54 -24.28 12.89
C GLY A 404 11.92 -24.47 14.35
N SER A 405 12.37 -23.40 15.02
CA SER A 405 12.71 -23.39 16.45
C SER A 405 11.52 -23.63 17.37
N GLY A 406 10.29 -23.43 16.88
CA GLY A 406 9.05 -23.61 17.62
C GLY A 406 8.65 -25.07 17.81
N PHE A 407 9.09 -25.98 16.95
CA PHE A 407 8.80 -27.41 17.02
C PHE A 407 9.51 -28.11 18.19
N VAL A 408 8.97 -29.26 18.62
CA VAL A 408 9.58 -30.16 19.61
C VAL A 408 9.66 -31.57 19.02
N PRO A 409 10.85 -32.07 18.63
CA PRO A 409 12.14 -31.35 18.60
C PRO A 409 12.15 -30.22 17.54
N PRO A 410 13.08 -29.24 17.64
CA PRO A 410 13.23 -28.18 16.64
C PRO A 410 13.44 -28.73 15.23
N LYS A 411 12.83 -28.07 14.24
CA LYS A 411 12.90 -28.41 12.80
C LYS A 411 13.61 -27.30 12.01
N HIS A 412 14.89 -27.07 12.31
CA HIS A 412 15.73 -26.17 11.51
C HIS A 412 15.83 -26.63 10.04
N LEU A 413 16.12 -25.68 9.15
CA LEU A 413 16.41 -25.95 7.74
C LEU A 413 17.61 -26.88 7.63
N LYS A 414 17.73 -27.65 6.55
CA LYS A 414 18.90 -28.47 6.23
C LYS A 414 19.34 -28.22 4.79
N PRO A 415 20.63 -28.35 4.47
CA PRO A 415 21.06 -28.40 3.07
C PRO A 415 20.24 -29.41 2.27
N GLY A 416 19.75 -28.99 1.11
CA GLY A 416 18.81 -29.75 0.27
C GLY A 416 17.33 -29.44 0.50
N ASP A 417 16.96 -28.75 1.59
CA ASP A 417 15.60 -28.26 1.78
C ASP A 417 15.26 -27.16 0.77
N ARG A 418 13.96 -26.98 0.54
CA ARG A 418 13.40 -25.90 -0.27
C ARG A 418 12.40 -25.09 0.55
N VAL A 419 12.68 -23.80 0.74
CA VAL A 419 11.75 -22.88 1.40
C VAL A 419 10.87 -22.24 0.33
N ARG A 420 9.55 -22.36 0.48
CA ARG A 420 8.57 -21.71 -0.41
C ARG A 420 7.67 -20.83 0.45
N ILE A 421 7.57 -19.55 0.11
CA ILE A 421 6.71 -18.59 0.81
C ILE A 421 5.72 -17.99 -0.18
N ARG A 422 4.45 -17.96 0.20
CA ARG A 422 3.38 -17.35 -0.58
C ARG A 422 2.68 -16.28 0.25
N ILE A 423 2.46 -15.11 -0.35
CA ILE A 423 1.59 -14.08 0.21
C ILE A 423 0.47 -13.80 -0.80
N GLU A 424 -0.78 -13.88 -0.32
CA GLU A 424 -1.98 -13.56 -1.08
C GLU A 424 -1.86 -12.18 -1.74
N GLY A 425 -2.28 -12.06 -3.01
CA GLY A 425 -2.18 -10.81 -3.77
C GLY A 425 -0.76 -10.39 -4.19
N ILE A 426 0.30 -10.99 -3.63
CA ILE A 426 1.69 -10.69 -3.99
C ILE A 426 2.23 -11.75 -4.95
N GLY A 427 2.28 -13.01 -4.54
CA GLY A 427 2.86 -14.09 -5.32
C GLY A 427 3.58 -15.11 -4.46
N GLU A 428 4.58 -15.77 -5.05
CA GLU A 428 5.34 -16.83 -4.40
C GLU A 428 6.84 -16.67 -4.64
N MET A 429 7.62 -16.91 -3.58
CA MET A 429 9.07 -16.94 -3.61
C MET A 429 9.57 -18.32 -3.14
N THR A 430 10.52 -18.90 -3.87
CA THR A 430 11.13 -20.18 -3.50
C THR A 430 12.65 -20.05 -3.48
N ASN A 431 13.30 -20.61 -2.46
CA ASN A 431 14.75 -20.61 -2.30
C ASN A 431 15.23 -22.00 -1.85
N PRO A 432 16.19 -22.63 -2.56
CA PRO A 432 16.85 -23.84 -2.05
C PRO A 432 17.78 -23.51 -0.89
N VAL A 433 18.07 -24.49 -0.05
CA VAL A 433 19.03 -24.38 1.06
C VAL A 433 20.30 -25.16 0.70
N GLU A 434 21.46 -24.51 0.83
CA GLU A 434 22.78 -25.05 0.48
C GLU A 434 23.76 -25.06 1.66
#